data_AF-M1PYI2-F1
#
_entry.id   AF-M1PYI2-F1
#
_cell.length_a   1.000
_cell.length_b   1.000
_cell.length_c   1.000
_cell.angle_alpha   90.00
_cell.angle_beta   90.00
_cell.angle_gamma   90.00
#
_symmetry.space_group_name_H-M   'P 1'
#
loop_
_entity.id
_entity.type
_entity.pdbx_description
1 polymer ?
#
loop_
_entity_poly.entity_id
_entity_poly.type
_entity_poly.pdbx_seq_one_letter_code
_entity_poly.pdbx_strand_id
1 'polypeptide(L)'
;METFLFTSESVNEGHPDKLCDQISDAVLDACLAQDPESKVACETCTKTNMVMVFGEITTKANVDYEKIVRDTCRTIGFVSDDVGLDADNCKVLVNIEQQSPDIAQGVHGHLTKRPEEIGAGDQGHMFGYATDETPELMPLSHVLATKLGAKLTEARKNGTCAWLRPDGKTQVTVEYYNDTGAMVPIRVHTVLISTHHDETVTKDEIAADLVEHVIKPVIPDKYLDENTIFHL
;
A
#
# COMPACT_ATOMS: atom_id res chain seq x y z
N MET A 1 6.59 -27.83 22.78
CA MET A 1 5.93 -27.66 21.47
C MET A 1 6.98 -27.11 20.55
N GLU A 2 7.13 -27.67 19.35
CA GLU A 2 8.02 -27.08 18.35
C GLU A 2 7.34 -25.84 17.77
N THR A 3 8.04 -24.72 17.82
CA THR A 3 7.59 -23.45 17.23
C THR A 3 8.52 -23.05 16.09
N PHE A 4 8.04 -22.19 15.21
CA PHE A 4 8.83 -21.58 14.14
C PHE A 4 8.52 -20.09 14.02
N LEU A 5 9.45 -19.35 13.42
CA LEU A 5 9.30 -17.91 13.21
C LEU A 5 8.90 -17.65 11.76
N PHE A 6 7.87 -16.82 11.57
CA PHE A 6 7.45 -16.35 10.26
C PHE A 6 7.33 -14.83 10.26
N THR A 7 7.79 -14.19 9.19
CA THR A 7 7.89 -12.74 9.09
C THR A 7 7.08 -12.23 7.91
N SER A 8 6.36 -11.13 8.12
CA SER A 8 5.72 -10.38 7.04
C SER A 8 6.02 -8.89 7.21
N GLU A 9 6.06 -8.17 6.11
CA GLU A 9 6.24 -6.72 6.09
C GLU A 9 5.04 -5.99 5.47
N SER A 10 5.01 -4.69 5.69
CA SER A 10 4.07 -3.78 5.03
C SER A 10 4.69 -2.39 4.94
N VAL A 11 4.20 -1.61 3.99
CA VAL A 11 4.56 -0.21 3.79
C VAL A 11 3.29 0.64 3.78
N ASN A 12 3.37 1.86 4.30
CA ASN A 12 2.21 2.74 4.39
C ASN A 12 1.94 3.50 3.08
N GLU A 13 0.93 4.38 3.08
CA GLU A 13 0.50 5.14 1.90
C GLU A 13 1.58 6.08 1.31
N GLY A 14 2.61 6.43 2.09
CA GLY A 14 3.67 7.34 1.66
C GLY A 14 4.86 6.64 1.03
N HIS A 15 4.95 5.31 1.07
CA HIS A 15 6.04 4.61 0.40
C HIS A 15 5.99 4.87 -1.11
N PRO A 16 7.11 5.16 -1.80
CA PRO A 16 7.09 5.59 -3.20
C PRO A 16 6.43 4.58 -4.15
N ASP A 17 6.63 3.28 -3.94
CA ASP A 17 5.94 2.27 -4.77
C ASP A 17 4.42 2.23 -4.48
N LYS A 18 4.03 2.44 -3.21
CA LYS A 18 2.62 2.46 -2.82
C LYS A 18 1.93 3.76 -3.23
N LEU A 19 2.67 4.86 -3.34
CA LEU A 19 2.23 6.10 -3.96
C LEU A 19 1.91 5.87 -5.44
N CYS A 20 2.77 5.15 -6.17
CA CYS A 20 2.51 4.78 -7.56
C CYS A 20 1.24 3.94 -7.71
N ASP A 21 1.06 2.92 -6.86
CA ASP A 21 -0.16 2.10 -6.86
C ASP A 21 -1.41 2.97 -6.66
N GLN A 22 -1.41 3.86 -5.67
CA GLN A 22 -2.54 4.74 -5.38
C GLN A 22 -2.83 5.73 -6.52
N ILE A 23 -1.82 6.22 -7.22
CA ILE A 23 -2.01 7.10 -8.38
C ILE A 23 -2.61 6.33 -9.55
N SER A 24 -2.09 5.12 -9.83
CA SER A 24 -2.61 4.24 -10.87
C SER A 24 -4.09 3.91 -10.63
N ASP A 25 -4.46 3.55 -9.40
CA ASP A 25 -5.85 3.28 -9.04
C ASP A 25 -6.72 4.55 -9.01
N ALA A 26 -6.19 5.72 -8.64
CA ALA A 26 -6.94 6.97 -8.72
C ALA A 26 -7.28 7.35 -10.17
N VAL A 27 -6.39 7.04 -11.13
CA VAL A 27 -6.68 7.18 -12.57
C VAL A 27 -7.75 6.18 -13.00
N LEU A 28 -7.67 4.92 -12.55
CA LEU A 28 -8.70 3.90 -12.79
C LEU A 28 -10.08 4.38 -12.30
N ASP A 29 -10.17 4.85 -11.05
CA ASP A 29 -11.41 5.36 -10.46
C ASP A 29 -11.99 6.52 -11.27
N ALA A 30 -11.15 7.47 -11.70
CA ALA A 30 -11.59 8.61 -12.50
C ALA A 30 -12.13 8.19 -13.88
N CYS A 31 -11.56 7.15 -14.48
CA CYS A 31 -12.07 6.56 -15.72
C CYS A 31 -13.42 5.86 -15.47
N LEU A 32 -13.48 4.96 -14.48
CA LEU A 32 -14.68 4.16 -14.18
C LEU A 32 -15.87 4.99 -13.69
N ALA A 33 -15.62 6.12 -13.02
CA ALA A 33 -16.67 7.02 -12.56
C ALA A 33 -17.47 7.66 -13.72
N GLN A 34 -16.88 7.80 -14.90
CA GLN A 34 -17.51 8.38 -16.09
C GLN A 34 -17.84 7.33 -17.16
N ASP A 35 -17.02 6.30 -17.29
CA ASP A 35 -17.15 5.22 -18.27
C ASP A 35 -16.81 3.86 -17.62
N PRO A 36 -17.83 3.13 -17.11
CA PRO A 36 -17.62 1.81 -16.50
C PRO A 36 -17.02 0.76 -17.44
N GLU A 37 -17.07 0.99 -18.76
CA GLU A 37 -16.50 0.11 -19.78
C GLU A 37 -15.04 0.47 -20.14
N SER A 38 -14.43 1.40 -19.40
CA SER A 38 -13.03 1.79 -19.59
C SER A 38 -12.11 0.57 -19.58
N LYS A 39 -11.10 0.59 -20.44
CA LYS A 39 -9.98 -0.37 -20.43
C LYS A 39 -8.77 0.40 -19.94
N VAL A 40 -8.26 0.05 -18.76
CA VAL A 40 -7.23 0.82 -18.05
C VAL A 40 -6.10 -0.13 -17.67
N ALA A 41 -4.91 0.17 -18.19
CA ALA A 41 -3.63 -0.38 -17.76
C ALA A 41 -2.71 0.82 -17.48
N CYS A 42 -2.97 1.49 -16.34
CA CYS A 42 -2.26 2.70 -15.94
C CYS A 42 -1.10 2.34 -15.01
N GLU A 43 0.10 2.54 -15.49
CA GLU A 43 1.33 2.41 -14.71
C GLU A 43 1.75 3.77 -14.17
N THR A 44 2.35 3.77 -12.98
CA THR A 44 2.94 4.97 -12.39
C THR A 44 4.36 4.69 -11.94
N CYS A 45 5.29 5.60 -12.22
CA CYS A 45 6.60 5.59 -11.59
C CYS A 45 6.95 6.97 -11.03
N THR A 46 7.81 7.01 -10.01
CA THR A 46 8.19 8.25 -9.34
C THR A 46 9.67 8.28 -8.99
N LYS A 47 10.25 9.48 -9.03
CA LYS A 47 11.57 9.79 -8.49
C LYS A 47 11.59 11.24 -8.04
N THR A 48 12.73 11.70 -7.53
CA THR A 48 12.92 13.09 -7.09
C THR A 48 12.34 14.08 -8.10
N ASN A 49 11.36 14.87 -7.65
CA ASN A 49 10.72 15.94 -8.41
C ASN A 49 9.97 15.48 -9.68
N MET A 50 9.58 14.21 -9.80
CA MET A 50 8.92 13.69 -11.00
C MET A 50 8.00 12.51 -10.71
N VAL A 51 6.79 12.57 -11.26
CA VAL A 51 5.86 11.46 -11.39
C VAL A 51 5.55 11.26 -12.87
N MET A 52 5.56 10.02 -13.35
CA MET A 52 5.13 9.65 -14.69
C MET A 52 3.98 8.66 -14.61
N VAL A 53 2.89 8.96 -15.31
CA VAL A 53 1.81 8.02 -15.61
C VAL A 53 1.92 7.57 -17.07
N PHE A 54 1.85 6.26 -17.30
CA PHE A 54 2.08 5.68 -18.63
C PHE A 54 1.30 4.37 -18.80
N GLY A 55 1.22 3.86 -20.04
CA GLY A 55 0.51 2.62 -20.36
C GLY A 55 -0.68 2.88 -21.28
N GLU A 56 -1.70 2.04 -21.19
CA GLU A 56 -2.81 2.05 -22.14
C GLU A 56 -4.17 2.32 -21.49
N ILE A 57 -4.86 3.36 -21.96
CA ILE A 57 -6.22 3.70 -21.55
C ILE A 57 -7.11 3.92 -22.77
N THR A 58 -8.15 3.10 -22.89
CA THR A 58 -9.26 3.32 -23.81
C THR A 58 -10.51 3.63 -23.00
N THR A 59 -10.92 4.90 -22.99
CA THR A 59 -12.06 5.40 -22.20
C THR A 59 -12.80 6.52 -22.94
N LYS A 60 -14.08 6.70 -22.63
CA LYS A 60 -14.89 7.88 -23.01
C LYS A 60 -14.81 9.00 -21.97
N ALA A 61 -14.19 8.74 -20.81
CA ALA A 61 -14.04 9.72 -19.74
C ALA A 61 -13.17 10.89 -20.18
N ASN A 62 -13.51 12.10 -19.71
CA ASN A 62 -12.60 13.24 -19.82
C ASN A 62 -11.77 13.31 -18.53
N VAL A 63 -10.50 12.90 -18.61
CA VAL A 63 -9.62 12.71 -17.46
C VAL A 63 -8.47 13.71 -17.51
N ASP A 64 -8.30 14.47 -16.43
CA ASP A 64 -7.12 15.31 -16.21
C ASP A 64 -6.12 14.52 -15.35
N TYR A 65 -5.24 13.78 -16.02
CA TYR A 65 -4.24 12.92 -15.37
C TYR A 65 -3.31 13.70 -14.46
N GLU A 66 -2.90 14.90 -14.88
CA GLU A 66 -2.01 15.73 -14.07
C GLU A 66 -2.68 16.14 -12.76
N LYS A 67 -3.93 16.60 -12.83
CA LYS A 67 -4.69 16.94 -11.63
C LYS A 67 -4.83 15.75 -10.67
N ILE A 68 -5.13 14.56 -11.20
CA ILE A 68 -5.27 13.34 -10.37
C ILE A 68 -3.97 13.01 -9.66
N VAL A 69 -2.84 13.01 -10.38
CA VAL A 69 -1.51 12.77 -9.80
C VAL A 69 -1.24 13.74 -8.64
N ARG A 70 -1.47 15.04 -8.87
CA ARG A 70 -1.21 16.08 -7.87
C ARG A 70 -2.13 15.93 -6.65
N ASP A 71 -3.42 15.67 -6.87
CA ASP A 71 -4.39 15.50 -5.79
C ASP A 71 -4.09 14.28 -4.91
N THR A 72 -3.69 13.16 -5.52
CA THR A 72 -3.29 11.95 -4.79
C THR A 72 -2.03 12.21 -3.96
N CYS A 73 -0.97 12.78 -4.54
CA CYS A 73 0.25 13.14 -3.82
C CYS A 73 -0.04 14.09 -2.63
N ARG A 74 -0.86 15.12 -2.85
CA ARG A 74 -1.22 16.10 -1.83
C ARG A 74 -2.02 15.48 -0.68
N THR A 75 -2.96 14.58 -1.00
CA THR A 75 -3.80 13.88 -0.01
C THR A 75 -2.96 12.97 0.89
N ILE A 76 -1.93 12.33 0.34
CA ILE A 76 -0.99 11.49 1.11
C ILE A 76 -0.12 12.34 2.04
N GLY A 77 0.20 13.57 1.62
CA GLY A 77 0.96 14.55 2.42
C GLY A 77 2.30 14.95 1.81
N PHE A 78 2.51 14.67 0.52
CA PHE A 78 3.67 15.15 -0.24
C PHE A 78 3.43 16.59 -0.70
N VAL A 79 3.74 17.54 0.19
CA VAL A 79 3.41 18.97 0.02
C VAL A 79 4.64 19.89 -0.02
N SER A 80 5.84 19.32 -0.01
CA SER A 80 7.10 20.06 -0.10
C SER A 80 8.27 19.15 -0.45
N ASP A 81 9.34 19.74 -0.99
CA ASP A 81 10.60 19.02 -1.22
C ASP A 81 11.18 18.42 0.08
N ASP A 82 10.97 19.09 1.22
CA ASP A 82 11.45 18.64 2.53
C ASP A 82 10.87 17.28 2.93
N VAL A 83 9.63 16.96 2.52
CA VAL A 83 9.00 15.66 2.80
C VAL A 83 9.23 14.63 1.70
N GLY A 84 9.99 14.98 0.66
CA GLY A 84 10.47 14.09 -0.40
C GLY A 84 9.83 14.31 -1.78
N LEU A 85 8.70 15.00 -1.85
CA LEU A 85 8.02 15.37 -3.09
C LEU A 85 7.04 16.53 -2.82
N ASP A 86 7.04 17.53 -3.70
CA ASP A 86 6.07 18.61 -3.69
C ASP A 86 5.01 18.39 -4.79
N ALA A 87 3.77 18.07 -4.39
CA ALA A 87 2.68 17.81 -5.33
C ALA A 87 2.37 18.97 -6.28
N ASP A 88 2.65 20.22 -5.89
CA ASP A 88 2.32 21.41 -6.69
C ASP A 88 3.48 21.82 -7.61
N ASN A 89 4.71 21.44 -7.27
CA ASN A 89 5.91 21.82 -8.03
C ASN A 89 6.56 20.67 -8.80
N CYS A 90 6.18 19.42 -8.54
CA CYS A 90 6.75 18.27 -9.25
C CYS A 90 6.38 18.23 -10.74
N LYS A 91 7.27 17.65 -11.54
CA LYS A 91 7.00 17.36 -12.94
C LYS A 91 6.03 16.20 -13.02
N VAL A 92 4.92 16.38 -13.75
CA VAL A 92 4.02 15.29 -14.11
C VAL A 92 4.17 14.98 -15.59
N LEU A 93 4.61 13.77 -15.90
CA LEU A 93 4.77 13.28 -17.27
C LEU A 93 3.63 12.32 -17.58
N VAL A 94 2.98 12.52 -18.72
CA VAL A 94 1.85 11.68 -19.16
C VAL A 94 2.23 11.07 -20.50
N ASN A 95 2.34 9.74 -20.53
CA ASN A 95 2.60 8.97 -21.75
C ASN A 95 1.62 7.80 -21.87
N ILE A 96 0.35 8.16 -22.08
CA ILE A 96 -0.78 7.22 -22.15
C ILE A 96 -1.25 7.11 -23.59
N GLU A 97 -1.33 5.89 -24.10
CA GLU A 97 -1.88 5.57 -25.43
C GLU A 97 -3.19 4.79 -25.31
N GLN A 98 -3.84 4.50 -26.42
CA GLN A 98 -5.00 3.59 -26.41
C GLN A 98 -4.53 2.15 -26.30
N GLN A 99 -5.38 1.28 -25.75
CA GLN A 99 -5.14 -0.17 -25.79
C GLN A 99 -4.93 -0.64 -27.24
N SER A 100 -3.92 -1.48 -27.45
CA SER A 100 -3.63 -2.07 -28.76
C SER A 100 -4.90 -2.71 -29.37
N PRO A 101 -5.22 -2.41 -30.64
CA PRO A 101 -6.38 -2.98 -31.32
C PRO A 101 -6.31 -4.52 -31.41
N ASP A 102 -5.11 -5.09 -31.46
CA ASP A 102 -4.89 -6.54 -31.51
C ASP A 102 -5.27 -7.22 -30.20
N ILE A 103 -5.05 -6.55 -29.06
CA ILE A 103 -5.52 -6.99 -27.75
C ILE A 103 -7.04 -6.80 -27.67
N ALA A 104 -7.54 -5.62 -28.07
CA ALA A 104 -8.94 -5.27 -27.95
C ALA A 104 -9.87 -6.23 -28.73
N GLN A 105 -9.48 -6.64 -29.95
CA GLN A 105 -10.26 -7.61 -30.73
C GLN A 105 -10.29 -9.00 -30.08
N GLY A 106 -9.18 -9.42 -29.47
CA GLY A 106 -9.03 -10.74 -28.87
C GLY A 106 -9.78 -10.87 -27.54
N VAL A 107 -9.65 -9.86 -26.68
CA VAL A 107 -10.20 -9.87 -25.31
C VAL A 107 -11.69 -9.57 -25.31
N HIS A 108 -12.08 -8.38 -25.76
CA HIS A 108 -13.45 -7.86 -25.64
C HIS A 108 -14.12 -7.56 -26.99
N GLY A 109 -13.48 -7.91 -28.11
CA GLY A 109 -14.00 -7.71 -29.47
C GLY A 109 -14.30 -6.24 -29.77
N HIS A 110 -13.48 -5.30 -29.33
CA HIS A 110 -13.79 -3.86 -29.38
C HIS A 110 -15.13 -3.49 -28.73
N LEU A 111 -15.43 -4.11 -27.58
CA LEU A 111 -16.65 -3.91 -26.78
C LEU A 111 -17.92 -4.49 -27.42
N THR A 112 -17.76 -5.49 -28.30
CA THR A 112 -18.90 -6.18 -28.93
C THR A 112 -19.22 -7.55 -28.31
N LYS A 113 -18.27 -8.14 -27.56
CA LYS A 113 -18.48 -9.42 -26.88
C LYS A 113 -19.43 -9.26 -25.69
N ARG A 114 -20.24 -10.27 -25.43
CA ARG A 114 -21.03 -10.35 -24.20
C ARG A 114 -20.13 -10.71 -23.02
N PRO A 115 -20.51 -10.39 -21.76
CA PRO A 115 -19.68 -10.68 -20.59
C PRO A 115 -19.21 -12.15 -20.50
N GLU A 116 -20.06 -13.11 -20.86
CA GLU A 116 -19.76 -14.55 -20.85
C GLU A 116 -18.81 -14.99 -22.00
N GLU A 117 -18.55 -14.12 -22.97
CA GLU A 117 -17.68 -14.37 -24.13
C GLU A 117 -16.35 -13.61 -24.05
N ILE A 118 -16.17 -12.75 -23.03
CA ILE A 118 -14.95 -11.97 -22.80
C ILE A 118 -13.80 -12.93 -22.46
N GLY A 119 -12.70 -12.81 -23.21
CA GLY A 119 -11.47 -13.54 -22.94
C GLY A 119 -10.71 -12.96 -21.74
N ALA A 120 -9.81 -13.74 -21.16
CA ALA A 120 -8.85 -13.20 -20.21
C ALA A 120 -8.03 -12.08 -20.86
N GLY A 121 -7.73 -11.00 -20.11
CA GLY A 121 -6.97 -9.86 -20.60
C GLY A 121 -5.51 -10.18 -20.93
N ASP A 122 -4.95 -11.18 -20.26
CA ASP A 122 -3.62 -11.73 -20.51
C ASP A 122 -3.53 -13.18 -19.97
N GLN A 123 -2.47 -13.90 -20.30
CA GLN A 123 -2.14 -15.20 -19.72
C GLN A 123 -1.56 -15.07 -18.30
N GLY A 124 -1.83 -16.04 -17.42
CA GLY A 124 -1.26 -16.05 -16.08
C GLY A 124 -1.92 -17.07 -15.16
N HIS A 125 -1.48 -17.11 -13.90
CA HIS A 125 -2.10 -17.87 -12.82
C HIS A 125 -2.24 -17.01 -11.57
N MET A 126 -3.23 -17.29 -10.73
CA MET A 126 -3.54 -16.53 -9.52
C MET A 126 -3.70 -17.49 -8.33
N PHE A 127 -3.32 -17.05 -7.14
CA PHE A 127 -3.50 -17.80 -5.90
C PHE A 127 -4.44 -17.06 -4.97
N GLY A 128 -5.39 -17.79 -4.38
CA GLY A 128 -6.17 -17.34 -3.23
C GLY A 128 -5.66 -18.04 -1.97
N TYR A 129 -5.63 -17.33 -0.85
CA TYR A 129 -5.22 -17.86 0.44
C TYR A 129 -6.18 -17.38 1.54
N ALA A 130 -6.41 -18.23 2.54
CA ALA A 130 -7.14 -17.89 3.75
C ALA A 130 -6.62 -18.79 4.90
N THR A 131 -6.66 -18.27 6.12
CA THR A 131 -6.26 -18.96 7.37
C THR A 131 -7.20 -18.50 8.48
N ASP A 132 -7.63 -19.38 9.37
CA ASP A 132 -8.57 -19.06 10.45
C ASP A 132 -7.91 -18.41 11.68
N GLU A 133 -6.61 -18.13 11.62
CA GLU A 133 -5.84 -17.55 12.73
C GLU A 133 -6.24 -16.11 13.10
N THR A 134 -6.97 -15.40 12.22
CA THR A 134 -7.57 -14.08 12.49
C THR A 134 -9.03 -14.00 12.03
N PRO A 135 -9.86 -13.10 12.61
CA PRO A 135 -11.26 -12.92 12.20
C PRO A 135 -11.44 -12.54 10.73
N GLU A 136 -10.50 -11.81 10.14
CA GLU A 136 -10.46 -11.42 8.72
C GLU A 136 -9.90 -12.50 7.79
N LEU A 137 -9.63 -13.70 8.32
CA LEU A 137 -9.11 -14.88 7.62
C LEU A 137 -7.74 -14.69 6.94
N MET A 138 -6.89 -13.84 7.51
CA MET A 138 -5.56 -13.49 7.00
C MET A 138 -4.44 -13.86 7.99
N PRO A 139 -3.19 -14.08 7.54
CA PRO A 139 -2.07 -14.33 8.44
C PRO A 139 -1.87 -13.19 9.45
N LEU A 140 -1.73 -13.51 10.75
CA LEU A 140 -1.54 -12.53 11.81
C LEU A 140 -0.28 -11.68 11.56
N SER A 141 0.82 -12.27 11.08
CA SER A 141 2.04 -11.52 10.74
C SER A 141 1.77 -10.42 9.70
N HIS A 142 0.99 -10.72 8.66
CA HIS A 142 0.59 -9.76 7.63
C HIS A 142 -0.38 -8.71 8.18
N VAL A 143 -1.41 -9.15 8.92
CA VAL A 143 -2.42 -8.27 9.53
C VAL A 143 -1.77 -7.24 10.46
N LEU A 144 -0.84 -7.68 11.32
CA LEU A 144 -0.16 -6.79 12.26
C LEU A 144 0.76 -5.81 11.54
N ALA A 145 1.60 -6.25 10.60
CA ALA A 145 2.45 -5.33 9.83
C ALA A 145 1.59 -4.27 9.10
N THR A 146 0.55 -4.69 8.39
CA THR A 146 -0.34 -3.77 7.68
C THR A 146 -1.06 -2.80 8.61
N LYS A 147 -1.58 -3.26 9.76
CA LYS A 147 -2.24 -2.39 10.74
C LYS A 147 -1.27 -1.41 11.40
N LEU A 148 -0.01 -1.79 11.64
CA LEU A 148 1.02 -0.87 12.13
C LEU A 148 1.30 0.24 11.10
N GLY A 149 1.43 -0.10 9.81
CA GLY A 149 1.59 0.87 8.72
C GLY A 149 0.42 1.86 8.62
N ALA A 150 -0.81 1.36 8.77
CA ALA A 150 -2.01 2.19 8.83
C ALA A 150 -2.02 3.08 10.07
N LYS A 151 -1.64 2.55 11.24
CA LYS A 151 -1.61 3.32 12.50
C LYS A 151 -0.55 4.41 12.51
N LEU A 152 0.61 4.19 11.89
CA LEU A 152 1.62 5.23 11.64
C LEU A 152 1.02 6.41 10.87
N THR A 153 0.29 6.11 9.80
CA THR A 153 -0.37 7.13 8.99
C THR A 153 -1.44 7.88 9.78
N GLU A 154 -2.24 7.16 10.57
CA GLU A 154 -3.24 7.75 11.45
C GLU A 154 -2.60 8.73 12.45
N ALA A 155 -1.54 8.30 13.14
CA ALA A 155 -0.82 9.11 14.13
C ALA A 155 -0.18 10.37 13.53
N ARG A 156 0.24 10.32 12.26
CA ARG A 156 0.67 11.49 11.50
C ARG A 156 -0.49 12.42 11.20
N LYS A 157 -1.57 11.90 10.60
CA LYS A 157 -2.70 12.71 10.11
C LYS A 157 -3.52 13.35 11.24
N ASN A 158 -3.61 12.71 12.40
CA ASN A 158 -4.33 13.25 13.56
C ASN A 158 -3.45 14.13 14.47
N GLY A 159 -2.14 14.24 14.19
CA GLY A 159 -1.20 15.07 14.93
C GLY A 159 -0.66 14.48 16.23
N THR A 160 -1.00 13.23 16.59
CA THR A 160 -0.45 12.54 17.77
C THR A 160 1.08 12.47 17.70
N CYS A 161 1.62 12.12 16.53
CA CYS A 161 3.06 12.12 16.25
C CYS A 161 3.34 13.08 15.09
N ALA A 162 3.25 14.38 15.36
CA ALA A 162 3.33 15.43 14.33
C ALA A 162 4.69 15.48 13.59
N TRP A 163 5.73 14.89 14.16
CA TRP A 163 7.07 14.76 13.56
C TRP A 163 7.14 13.71 12.44
N LEU A 164 6.12 12.86 12.30
CA LEU A 164 6.06 11.84 11.25
C LEU A 164 5.93 12.46 9.86
N ARG A 165 6.74 11.96 8.93
CA ARG A 165 6.60 12.21 7.49
C ARG A 165 5.92 11.04 6.79
N PRO A 166 5.48 11.18 5.52
CA PRO A 166 4.59 10.20 4.90
C PRO A 166 5.14 8.77 4.76
N ASP A 167 6.41 8.59 4.38
CA ASP A 167 7.00 7.27 4.09
C ASP A 167 7.30 6.47 5.37
N GLY A 168 6.78 5.25 5.47
CA GLY A 168 7.01 4.35 6.59
C GLY A 168 6.87 2.87 6.22
N LYS A 169 7.69 2.04 6.88
CA LYS A 169 7.76 0.58 6.72
C LYS A 169 7.61 -0.11 8.06
N THR A 170 7.03 -1.29 8.03
CA THR A 170 6.78 -2.11 9.21
C THR A 170 7.06 -3.57 8.88
N GLN A 171 7.54 -4.33 9.86
CA GLN A 171 7.75 -5.77 9.71
C GLN A 171 7.49 -6.45 11.05
N VAL A 172 6.78 -7.57 11.01
CA VAL A 172 6.40 -8.33 12.20
C VAL A 172 6.81 -9.78 12.01
N THR A 173 7.62 -10.28 12.94
CA THR A 173 7.94 -11.69 13.09
C THR A 173 7.07 -12.27 14.19
N VAL A 174 6.26 -13.27 13.84
CA VAL A 174 5.38 -14.00 14.75
C VAL A 174 5.93 -15.40 14.97
N GLU A 175 5.89 -15.84 16.22
CA GLU A 175 6.18 -17.22 16.60
C GLU A 175 4.91 -18.05 16.50
N TYR A 176 4.97 -19.14 15.74
CA TYR A 176 3.84 -19.99 15.42
C TYR A 176 4.02 -21.42 15.93
N TYR A 177 2.91 -22.03 16.27
CA TYR A 177 2.76 -23.47 16.43
C TYR A 177 1.92 -24.03 15.28
N ASN A 178 2.30 -25.20 14.78
CA ASN A 178 1.53 -25.94 13.78
C ASN A 178 0.62 -26.97 14.46
N ASP A 179 -0.69 -26.70 14.49
CA ASP A 179 -1.70 -27.64 14.94
C ASP A 179 -2.28 -28.42 13.75
N THR A 180 -1.62 -29.53 13.39
CA THR A 180 -2.11 -30.46 12.36
C THR A 180 -2.40 -29.78 11.00
N GLY A 181 -1.59 -28.78 10.64
CA GLY A 181 -1.73 -27.96 9.44
C GLY A 181 -2.29 -26.55 9.68
N ALA A 182 -2.95 -26.31 10.81
CA ALA A 182 -3.46 -24.99 11.18
C ALA A 182 -2.36 -24.15 11.84
N MET A 183 -2.32 -22.86 11.51
CA MET A 183 -1.35 -21.91 12.06
C MET A 183 -1.90 -21.30 13.34
N VAL A 184 -1.21 -21.50 14.46
CA VAL A 184 -1.60 -20.95 15.76
C VAL A 184 -0.55 -19.94 16.21
N PRO A 185 -0.85 -18.62 16.18
CA PRO A 185 0.06 -17.60 16.66
C PRO A 185 0.25 -17.71 18.17
N ILE A 186 1.50 -17.76 18.64
CA ILE A 186 1.86 -17.87 20.05
C ILE A 186 2.18 -16.49 20.63
N ARG A 187 3.08 -15.76 19.98
CA ARG A 187 3.53 -14.42 20.39
C ARG A 187 4.17 -13.66 19.23
N VAL A 188 4.30 -12.35 19.38
CA VAL A 188 5.14 -11.53 18.50
C VAL A 188 6.57 -11.60 18.98
N HIS A 189 7.44 -12.12 18.12
CA HIS A 189 8.87 -12.25 18.40
C HIS A 189 9.62 -10.95 18.16
N THR A 190 9.38 -10.30 17.02
CA THR A 190 10.08 -9.06 16.65
C THR A 190 9.12 -8.11 15.94
N VAL A 191 9.20 -6.84 16.31
CA VAL A 191 8.56 -5.74 15.59
C VAL A 191 9.66 -4.80 15.08
N LEU A 192 9.61 -4.49 13.81
CA LEU A 192 10.43 -3.46 13.18
C LEU A 192 9.53 -2.37 12.63
N ILE A 193 9.89 -1.12 12.89
CA ILE A 193 9.32 0.05 12.24
C ILE A 193 10.47 0.93 11.77
N SER A 194 10.39 1.40 10.53
CA SER A 194 11.28 2.44 10.03
C SER A 194 10.42 3.50 9.38
N THR A 195 10.42 4.70 9.94
CA THR A 195 9.53 5.79 9.52
C THR A 195 10.33 7.04 9.22
N HIS A 196 9.95 7.76 8.17
CA HIS A 196 10.47 9.08 7.87
C HIS A 196 10.00 10.05 8.96
N HIS A 197 10.89 10.91 9.41
CA HIS A 197 10.65 11.89 10.47
C HIS A 197 11.30 13.23 10.11
N ASP A 198 10.88 14.31 10.78
CA ASP A 198 11.57 15.59 10.70
C ASP A 198 12.83 15.65 11.57
N GLU A 199 13.55 16.78 11.55
CA GLU A 199 14.81 16.97 12.27
C GLU A 199 14.63 17.32 13.76
N THR A 200 13.39 17.45 14.24
CA THR A 200 13.08 17.98 15.58
C THR A 200 13.03 16.91 16.66
N VAL A 201 12.71 15.66 16.27
CA VAL A 201 12.50 14.54 17.20
C VAL A 201 13.79 13.75 17.41
N THR A 202 14.05 13.32 18.65
CA THR A 202 15.18 12.46 18.98
C THR A 202 14.86 10.99 18.76
N LYS A 203 15.89 10.15 18.61
CA LYS A 203 15.71 8.69 18.48
C LYS A 203 14.94 8.07 19.65
N ASP A 204 15.21 8.53 20.87
CA ASP A 204 14.57 8.00 22.08
C ASP A 204 13.08 8.36 22.13
N GLU A 205 12.72 9.57 21.68
CA GLU A 205 11.32 10.00 21.53
C GLU A 205 10.62 9.21 20.42
N ILE A 206 11.26 9.02 19.26
CA ILE A 206 10.72 8.16 18.18
C ILE A 206 10.39 6.77 18.74
N ALA A 207 11.34 6.13 19.41
CA ALA A 207 11.15 4.79 19.94
C ALA A 207 10.00 4.73 20.98
N ALA A 208 9.94 5.69 21.89
CA ALA A 208 8.88 5.77 22.91
C ALA A 208 7.50 5.97 22.28
N ASP A 209 7.37 6.94 21.37
CA ASP A 209 6.12 7.27 20.69
C ASP A 209 5.62 6.11 19.82
N LEU A 210 6.52 5.45 19.07
CA LEU A 210 6.16 4.29 18.26
C LEU A 210 5.64 3.13 19.12
N VAL A 211 6.24 2.87 20.28
CA VAL A 211 5.73 1.83 21.19
C VAL A 211 4.34 2.20 21.71
N GLU A 212 4.16 3.43 22.21
CA GLU A 212 2.94 3.83 22.91
C GLU A 212 1.77 4.12 21.95
N HIS A 213 2.02 4.79 20.84
CA HIS A 213 0.99 5.32 19.96
C HIS A 213 0.75 4.49 18.69
N VAL A 214 1.64 3.55 18.38
CA VAL A 214 1.54 2.71 17.18
C VAL A 214 1.47 1.22 17.51
N ILE A 215 2.43 0.70 18.28
CA ILE A 215 2.55 -0.74 18.53
C ILE A 215 1.48 -1.25 19.51
N LYS A 216 1.43 -0.69 20.73
CA LYS A 216 0.47 -1.13 21.75
C LYS A 216 -1.00 -1.01 21.31
N PRO A 217 -1.42 0.05 20.58
CA PRO A 217 -2.80 0.14 20.11
C PRO A 217 -3.18 -0.91 19.05
N VAL A 218 -2.20 -1.54 18.39
CA VAL A 218 -2.42 -2.46 17.27
C VAL A 218 -2.23 -3.92 17.66
N ILE A 219 -1.14 -4.23 18.37
CA ILE A 219 -0.79 -5.60 18.72
C ILE A 219 -1.52 -5.98 20.02
N PRO A 220 -2.40 -6.99 20.02
CA PRO A 220 -3.07 -7.43 21.25
C PRO A 220 -2.05 -7.82 22.34
N ASP A 221 -2.27 -7.34 23.57
CA ASP A 221 -1.36 -7.54 24.72
C ASP A 221 -0.96 -9.00 24.93
N LYS A 222 -1.87 -9.95 24.65
CA LYS A 222 -1.59 -11.39 24.78
C LYS A 222 -0.45 -11.91 23.89
N TYR A 223 -0.03 -11.13 22.89
CA TYR A 223 1.08 -11.48 21.99
C TYR A 223 2.37 -10.69 22.27
N LEU A 224 2.36 -9.74 23.22
CA LEU A 224 3.54 -8.97 23.60
C LEU A 224 4.04 -9.45 24.97
N ASP A 225 5.35 -9.61 25.10
CA ASP A 225 6.01 -9.96 26.36
C ASP A 225 7.36 -9.25 26.50
N GLU A 226 8.02 -9.45 27.65
CA GLU A 226 9.32 -8.84 27.95
C GLU A 226 10.46 -9.29 27.03
N ASN A 227 10.25 -10.35 26.23
CA ASN A 227 11.22 -10.87 25.28
C ASN A 227 10.89 -10.46 23.83
N THR A 228 9.85 -9.65 23.60
CA THR A 228 9.58 -9.10 22.26
C THR A 228 10.69 -8.11 21.90
N ILE A 229 11.29 -8.32 20.73
CA ILE A 229 12.39 -7.49 20.23
C ILE A 229 11.82 -6.32 19.43
N PHE A 230 12.30 -5.11 19.69
CA PHE A 230 11.90 -3.91 18.98
C PHE A 230 13.09 -3.32 18.19
N HIS A 231 12.89 -3.09 16.89
CA HIS A 231 13.80 -2.33 16.03
C HIS A 231 13.08 -1.08 15.55
N LEU A 232 13.37 0.05 16.21
CA LEU A 232 12.72 1.35 16.02
C LEU A 232 13.76 2.42 15.66
#